data_AF-A0A396JUV4-F1
#
_entry.id   AF-A0A396JUV4-F1
#
_cell.length_a   1.000
_cell.length_b   1.000
_cell.length_c   1.000
_cell.angle_alpha   90.00
_cell.angle_beta   90.00
_cell.angle_gamma   90.00
#
_symmetry.space_group_name_H-M   'P 1'
#
loop_
_entity.id
_entity.type
_entity.pdbx_description
1 polymer ?
#
loop_
_entity_poly.entity_id
_entity_poly.type
_entity_poly.pdbx_seq_one_letter_code
_entity_poly.pdbx_strand_id
1 'polypeptide(L)'
;MCLDLWLVSRYDFYEYIICQQFLVNIMNIYLATKVFRLVGNAAHDNRKTRIIPRHMLLVIRINEELEKLHAGVTIAHGGVLLDINHVLLFMKTKKCCNCYQDII
;
A
#
# COMPACT_ATOMS: atom_id res chain seq x y z
N MET A 1 34.41 36.90 20.46
CA MET A 1 33.50 37.46 19.45
C MET A 1 33.44 36.67 18.13
N CYS A 2 34.43 35.85 17.74
CA CYS A 2 34.30 34.98 16.55
C CYS A 2 33.69 33.59 16.83
N LEU A 3 33.80 33.06 18.05
CA LEU A 3 33.30 31.72 18.42
C LEU A 3 31.77 31.64 18.53
N ASP A 4 31.12 32.72 18.98
CA ASP A 4 29.67 32.75 19.20
C ASP A 4 28.89 32.74 17.87
N LEU A 5 29.37 33.46 16.84
CA LEU A 5 28.79 33.44 15.51
C LEU A 5 28.90 32.05 14.84
N TRP A 6 30.00 31.34 15.12
CA TRP A 6 30.26 30.02 14.55
C TRP A 6 29.41 28.93 15.21
N LEU A 7 29.20 29.01 16.52
CA LEU A 7 28.28 28.11 17.23
C LEU A 7 26.83 28.34 16.83
N VAL A 8 26.40 29.60 16.67
CA VAL A 8 25.04 29.94 16.19
C VAL A 8 24.83 29.38 14.78
N SER A 9 25.75 29.60 13.84
CA SER A 9 25.65 29.00 12.50
C SER A 9 25.64 27.47 12.52
N ARG A 10 26.37 26.82 13.43
CA ARG A 10 26.29 25.35 13.59
C ARG A 10 24.95 24.91 14.15
N TYR A 11 24.40 25.61 15.14
CA TYR A 11 23.13 25.27 15.78
C TYR A 11 21.97 25.41 14.80
N ASP A 12 21.92 26.50 14.03
CA ASP A 12 20.93 26.71 12.96
C ASP A 12 21.03 25.61 11.89
N PHE A 13 22.25 25.18 11.54
CA PHE A 13 22.47 24.07 10.60
C PHE A 13 22.00 22.72 11.14
N TYR A 14 22.25 22.45 12.42
CA TYR A 14 21.77 21.23 13.09
C TYR A 14 20.26 21.21 13.20
N GLU A 15 19.64 22.33 13.57
CA GLU A 15 18.18 22.44 13.66
C GLU A 15 17.53 22.27 12.28
N TYR A 16 18.14 22.82 11.22
CA TYR A 16 17.69 22.61 9.85
C TYR A 16 17.79 21.14 9.42
N ILE A 17 18.93 20.48 9.64
CA ILE A 17 19.13 19.07 9.29
C ILE A 17 18.16 18.17 10.08
N ILE A 18 17.98 18.42 11.38
CA ILE A 18 17.05 17.67 12.24
C ILE A 18 15.61 17.87 11.76
N CYS A 19 15.19 19.11 11.49
CA CYS A 19 13.85 19.41 10.99
C CYS A 19 13.57 18.77 9.62
N GLN A 20 14.53 18.78 8.70
CA GLN A 20 14.38 18.11 7.41
C GLN A 20 14.25 16.59 7.55
N GLN A 21 15.09 15.97 8.38
CA GLN A 21 15.03 14.54 8.62
C GLN A 21 13.71 14.14 9.29
N PHE A 22 13.20 14.97 10.20
CA PHE A 22 11.94 14.75 10.91
C PHE A 22 10.74 14.68 9.96
N LEU A 23 10.63 15.64 9.02
CA LEU A 23 9.55 15.65 8.03
C LEU A 23 9.59 14.43 7.10
N VAL A 24 10.77 14.07 6.60
CA VAL A 24 10.93 12.89 5.72
C VAL A 24 10.55 11.62 6.47
N ASN A 25 10.97 11.48 7.73
CA ASN A 25 10.63 10.34 8.56
C ASN A 25 9.12 10.23 8.79
N ILE A 26 8.45 11.33 9.13
CA ILE A 26 6.99 11.33 9.36
C ILE A 26 6.24 10.92 8.09
N MET A 27 6.62 11.50 6.94
CA MET A 27 5.93 11.25 5.68
C MET A 27 6.09 9.77 5.25
N ASN A 28 7.30 9.22 5.39
CA ASN A 28 7.57 7.80 5.12
C ASN A 28 6.83 6.88 6.09
N ILE A 29 6.81 7.20 7.39
CA ILE A 29 6.10 6.41 8.40
C ILE A 29 4.60 6.40 8.10
N TYR A 30 4.01 7.55 7.77
CA TYR A 30 2.59 7.65 7.44
C TYR A 30 2.22 6.86 6.19
N LEU A 31 2.99 7.02 5.11
CA LEU A 31 2.73 6.31 3.86
C LEU A 31 2.91 4.79 4.02
N ALA A 32 4.00 4.38 4.67
CA ALA A 32 4.27 2.96 4.92
C ALA A 32 3.18 2.35 5.79
N THR A 33 2.80 2.98 6.91
CA THR A 33 1.74 2.48 7.80
C THR A 33 0.39 2.39 7.08
N LYS A 34 0.04 3.34 6.21
CA LYS A 34 -1.19 3.27 5.40
C LYS A 34 -1.18 2.03 4.49
N VAL A 35 -0.09 1.79 3.75
CA VAL A 35 0.03 0.63 2.85
C VAL A 35 0.05 -0.68 3.65
N PHE A 36 0.87 -0.77 4.70
CA PHE A 36 0.99 -1.99 5.52
C PHE A 36 -0.32 -2.35 6.24
N ARG A 37 -1.10 -1.37 6.68
CA ARG A 37 -2.43 -1.63 7.28
C ARG A 37 -3.37 -2.31 6.29
N LEU A 38 -3.43 -1.81 5.05
CA LEU A 38 -4.27 -2.40 4.00
C LEU A 38 -3.77 -3.80 3.60
N VAL A 39 -2.46 -3.97 3.46
CA VAL A 39 -1.84 -5.27 3.11
C VAL A 39 -2.00 -6.29 4.23
N GLY A 40 -1.94 -5.86 5.49
CA GLY A 40 -2.22 -6.67 6.67
C GLY A 40 -3.66 -7.19 6.69
N ASN A 41 -4.63 -6.31 6.41
CA ASN A 41 -6.03 -6.71 6.27
C ASN A 41 -6.20 -7.74 5.14
N ALA A 42 -5.63 -7.49 3.96
CA ALA A 42 -5.70 -8.44 2.85
C ALA A 42 -5.03 -9.80 3.17
N ALA A 43 -3.98 -9.83 4.00
CA ALA A 43 -3.38 -11.08 4.46
C ALA A 43 -4.31 -11.85 5.41
N HIS A 44 -4.96 -11.12 6.31
CA HIS A 44 -5.94 -11.67 7.24
C HIS A 44 -7.18 -12.22 6.51
N ASP A 45 -7.70 -11.50 5.52
CA ASP A 45 -8.82 -11.92 4.68
C ASP A 45 -8.52 -13.23 3.93
N ASN A 46 -7.25 -13.40 3.52
CA ASN A 46 -6.75 -14.62 2.90
C ASN A 46 -6.37 -15.72 3.91
N ARG A 47 -6.70 -15.55 5.19
CA ARG A 47 -6.40 -16.49 6.30
C ARG A 47 -4.92 -16.83 6.43
N LYS A 48 -4.04 -15.87 6.14
CA LYS A 48 -2.58 -16.04 6.24
C LYS A 48 -2.00 -15.09 7.27
N THR A 49 -1.12 -15.63 8.12
CA THR A 49 -0.40 -14.86 9.14
C THR A 49 0.81 -14.11 8.58
N ARG A 50 1.29 -14.48 7.38
CA ARG A 50 2.44 -13.85 6.71
C ARG A 50 1.99 -13.07 5.47
N ILE A 51 2.58 -11.89 5.30
CA ILE A 51 2.41 -11.08 4.10
C ILE A 51 3.18 -11.75 2.94
N ILE A 52 2.49 -11.95 1.82
CA ILE A 52 3.02 -12.54 0.58
C ILE A 52 2.89 -11.47 -0.53
N PRO A 53 3.76 -11.45 -1.55
CA PRO A 53 3.67 -10.47 -2.64
C PRO A 53 2.29 -10.37 -3.30
N ARG A 54 1.50 -11.46 -3.30
CA ARG A 54 0.10 -11.45 -3.75
C ARG A 54 -0.82 -10.53 -2.94
N HIS A 55 -0.67 -10.45 -1.61
CA HIS A 55 -1.47 -9.54 -0.78
C HIS A 55 -1.16 -8.07 -1.12
N MET A 56 0.12 -7.78 -1.42
CA MET A 56 0.56 -6.46 -1.84
C MET A 56 0.01 -6.10 -3.22
N LEU A 57 0.02 -7.03 -4.17
CA LEU A 57 -0.58 -6.84 -5.48
C LEU A 57 -2.10 -6.58 -5.38
N LEU A 58 -2.82 -7.36 -4.58
CA LEU A 58 -4.27 -7.19 -4.39
C LEU A 58 -4.59 -5.78 -3.91
N VAL A 59 -3.91 -5.31 -2.86
CA VAL A 59 -4.15 -3.97 -2.33
C VAL A 59 -3.81 -2.87 -3.33
N ILE A 60 -2.68 -2.99 -4.04
CA ILE A 60 -2.26 -1.96 -4.99
C ILE A 60 -3.22 -1.88 -6.18
N ARG A 61 -3.74 -3.01 -6.67
CA ARG A 61 -4.65 -3.05 -7.83
C ARG A 61 -6.11 -2.79 -7.47
N ILE A 62 -6.51 -3.00 -6.22
CA ILE A 62 -7.87 -2.71 -5.75
C ILE A 62 -8.04 -1.21 -5.39
N ASN A 63 -6.96 -0.53 -5.00
CA ASN A 63 -7.02 0.88 -4.61
C ASN A 63 -6.55 1.79 -5.75
N GLU A 64 -7.45 2.61 -6.29
CA GLU A 64 -7.14 3.52 -7.41
C GLU A 64 -6.00 4.50 -7.10
N GLU A 65 -5.90 5.01 -5.86
CA GLU A 65 -4.82 5.92 -5.46
C GLU A 65 -3.45 5.23 -5.54
N LEU A 66 -3.36 3.99 -5.05
CA LEU A 66 -2.11 3.23 -5.02
C LEU A 66 -1.73 2.69 -6.39
N GLU A 67 -2.72 2.37 -7.22
CA GLU A 67 -2.48 1.96 -8.60
C GLU A 67 -1.87 3.10 -9.42
N LYS A 68 -2.40 4.33 -9.29
CA LYS A 68 -1.85 5.52 -9.96
C LYS A 68 -0.43 5.83 -9.50
N LEU A 69 -0.16 5.71 -8.20
CA LEU A 69 1.17 5.91 -7.62
C LEU A 69 2.19 4.86 -8.05
N HIS A 70 1.76 3.61 -8.27
CA HIS A 70 2.61 2.50 -8.70
C HIS A 70 2.43 2.14 -10.19
N ALA A 71 1.97 3.08 -11.01
CA ALA A 71 1.83 2.88 -12.44
C ALA A 71 3.21 2.58 -13.06
N GLY A 72 3.33 1.42 -13.72
CA GLY A 72 4.59 0.95 -14.32
C GLY A 72 5.52 0.15 -13.39
N VAL A 73 5.18 -0.01 -12.11
CA VAL A 73 5.95 -0.88 -11.19
C VAL A 73 5.49 -2.33 -11.33
N THR A 74 6.44 -3.25 -11.46
CA THR A 74 6.18 -4.70 -11.50
C THR A 74 6.49 -5.33 -10.14
N ILE A 75 5.51 -6.06 -9.58
CA ILE A 75 5.66 -6.76 -8.30
C ILE A 75 6.01 -8.22 -8.60
N ALA A 76 7.24 -8.62 -8.29
CA ALA A 76 7.67 -10.00 -8.43
C ALA A 76 6.78 -10.94 -7.58
N HIS A 77 6.40 -12.10 -8.13
CA HIS A 77 5.54 -13.11 -7.48
C HIS A 77 4.14 -12.62 -7.06
N GLY A 78 3.66 -11.47 -7.56
CA GLY A 78 2.33 -10.96 -7.26
C GLY A 78 1.20 -11.73 -7.96
N GLY A 79 1.43 -12.19 -9.19
CA GLY A 79 0.39 -12.72 -10.07
C GLY A 79 -0.42 -11.59 -10.74
N VAL A 80 -1.70 -11.84 -11.00
CA VAL A 80 -2.65 -10.87 -11.57
C VAL A 80 -3.93 -10.83 -10.72
N LEU A 81 -4.65 -9.71 -10.79
CA LEU A 81 -6.01 -9.65 -10.25
C LEU A 81 -6.91 -10.59 -11.06
N LEU A 82 -7.76 -11.35 -10.36
CA LEU A 82 -8.68 -12.27 -11.02
C LEU A 82 -9.86 -11.45 -11.56
N ASP A 83 -9.87 -11.22 -12.87
CA ASP A 83 -10.98 -10.59 -13.57
C ASP A 83 -11.29 -11.39 -14.83
N ILE A 84 -12.54 -11.81 -14.99
CA ILE A 84 -12.99 -12.64 -16.11
C ILE A 84 -13.94 -11.81 -16.94
N ASN A 85 -13.54 -11.52 -18.19
CA ASN A 85 -14.40 -10.79 -19.11
C ASN A 85 -15.72 -11.55 -19.33
N HIS A 86 -16.84 -10.85 -19.21
CA HIS A 86 -18.19 -11.41 -19.36
C HIS A 86 -18.42 -12.16 -20.68
N VAL A 87 -17.69 -11.83 -21.75
CA VAL A 87 -17.77 -12.53 -23.04
C VAL A 87 -17.22 -13.96 -22.97
N LEU A 88 -16.28 -14.21 -22.05
CA LEU A 88 -15.67 -15.52 -21.84
C LEU A 88 -16.46 -16.40 -20.86
N LEU A 89 -17.42 -15.81 -20.13
CA LEU A 89 -18.33 -16.57 -19.28
C LEU A 89 -19.34 -17.29 -20.19
N PHE A 90 -19.20 -18.61 -20.31
CA PHE A 90 -20.22 -19.44 -20.96
C PHE A 90 -21.57 -19.19 -20.30
N MET A 91 -22.55 -18.75 -21.10
CA MET A 91 -23.94 -18.61 -20.71
C MET A 91 -24.52 -19.98 -20.34
N LYS A 92 -24.35 -20.40 -19.08
CA LYS A 92 -25.19 -21.43 -18.47
C LYS A 92 -26.27 -20.74 -17.65
N THR A 93 -27.44 -20.60 -18.27
CA THR A 93 -28.72 -20.52 -17.58
C THR A 93 -28.92 -21.77 -16.73
N LYS A 94 -28.50 -21.73 -15.46
CA LYS A 94 -29.12 -22.47 -14.35
C LYS A 94 -29.00 -21.64 -13.08
N LYS A 95 -30.08 -20.94 -12.73
CA LYS A 95 -30.37 -20.71 -11.31
C LYS A 95 -30.58 -22.10 -10.69
N CYS A 96 -29.68 -22.50 -9.80
CA CYS A 96 -29.93 -23.59 -8.88
C CYS A 96 -29.43 -23.17 -7.50
N CYS A 97 -30.42 -23.04 -6.61
CA CYS A 97 -30.33 -22.92 -5.16
C CYS A 97 -29.84 -21.56 -4.62
N ASN A 98 -30.71 -20.93 -3.83
CA ASN A 98 -30.48 -19.69 -3.08
C ASN A 98 -29.33 -19.84 -2.06
N CYS A 99 -28.07 -19.74 -2.50
CA CYS A 99 -26.91 -19.65 -1.61
C CYS A 99 -26.07 -18.39 -1.84
N TYR A 100 -26.60 -17.41 -2.58
CA TYR A 100 -25.94 -16.13 -2.86
C TYR A 100 -26.64 -14.92 -2.21
N GLN A 101 -27.53 -15.17 -1.26
CA GLN A 101 -28.16 -14.13 -0.43
C GLN A 101 -27.76 -14.20 1.05
N ASP A 102 -26.89 -15.15 1.44
CA ASP A 102 -26.43 -15.30 2.83
C ASP A 102 -24.94 -14.95 3.02
N ILE A 103 -24.40 -14.05 2.19
CA ILE A 103 -23.08 -13.46 2.44
C ILE A 103 -23.21 -11.95 2.29
N ILE A 104 -23.93 -11.35 3.24
CA ILE A 104 -23.69 -9.99 3.70
C ILE A 104 -22.39 -10.02 4.52
#